data_AF-A0A2A2KY74-F1
#
_entry.id   AF-A0A2A2KY74-F1
#
_cell.length_a   1.000
_cell.length_b   1.000
_cell.length_c   1.000
_cell.angle_alpha   90.00
_cell.angle_beta   90.00
_cell.angle_gamma   90.00
#
_symmetry.space_group_name_H-M   'P 1'
#
loop_
_entity.id
_entity.type
_entity.pdbx_description
1 polymer ?
#
loop_
_entity_poly.entity_id
_entity_poly.type
_entity_poly.pdbx_seq_one_letter_code
_entity_poly.pdbx_strand_id
1 'polypeptide(L)'
;MLFPDLTICNFNPIRRSYVQAINKTNDFSIDLLYYLMLYDMDAQFLYGSASRHELQVGQSILDDYISKHPNFTVDDFYMEAGFDCSEVFKYCSIGGRVFDCCANAEPIRTNFGKCFTLKLQNSDKEWMHRQTEPGASAGIQIILDAHLEEQFGINKPNDTTQPLFSNGFENGFRYFVHQKDSIPYLVANGISISPDTVAYTAITTNRYVLLPRESWGNCSDEYPQEYAQSDFPYSMANCQLICKAKYFTDNCGCTPSLYNIAETFPECSPFETYLCIDQHLRTQTNDSVYYAAPDCSQCKLDCLSTTYQTSNSYGRGLSNGALYWLNRKNSDWSIDHMKENFGIVNIFFSEMKFTEYSQIQATSLTEILSDIGGNMGMFLGMSVLTITELSMYFSKLLWIIISKKRREYLYKKKTKEQERDKKIEEVVTEISLFRFRKEGTGSMIRLKGLVAQHPIQPTSPSELDIAQLAWTEAQQNQNSEIPEIITDDCNPRKINGGVNEQALAQLRQMHEKLDDYRKEKRSNTGDSGRNPTS
;
A
#
# COMPACT_ATOMS: atom_id res chain seq x y z
N MET A 1 7.32 18.23 8.48
CA MET A 1 7.19 17.30 7.32
C MET A 1 8.39 17.52 6.41
N LEU A 2 8.94 16.46 5.80
CA LEU A 2 10.05 16.60 4.86
C LEU A 2 9.58 17.31 3.59
N PHE A 3 10.35 18.28 3.10
CA PHE A 3 10.03 18.97 1.84
C PHE A 3 10.24 18.02 0.64
N PRO A 4 9.31 17.97 -0.32
CA PRO A 4 9.50 17.23 -1.57
C PRO A 4 10.62 17.83 -2.42
N ASP A 5 11.07 17.05 -3.40
CA ASP A 5 11.89 17.57 -4.48
C ASP A 5 11.00 18.37 -5.44
N LEU A 6 11.56 19.46 -5.98
CA LEU A 6 10.85 20.38 -6.85
C LEU A 6 11.60 20.48 -8.17
N THR A 7 10.95 20.12 -9.28
CA THR A 7 11.54 20.32 -10.61
C THR A 7 10.87 21.51 -11.30
N ILE A 8 11.67 22.43 -11.84
CA ILE A 8 11.21 23.62 -12.55
C ILE A 8 11.76 23.58 -13.97
N CYS A 9 10.86 23.73 -14.94
CA CYS A 9 11.13 23.74 -16.38
C CYS A 9 10.65 25.07 -16.98
N ASN A 10 11.50 25.72 -17.77
CA ASN A 10 11.09 26.86 -18.60
C ASN A 10 10.37 26.32 -19.85
N PHE A 11 9.28 26.95 -20.28
CA PHE A 11 8.63 26.59 -21.55
C PHE A 11 9.47 26.95 -22.77
N ASN A 12 10.46 27.84 -22.62
CA ASN A 12 11.44 28.13 -23.65
C ASN A 12 12.69 27.20 -23.48
N PRO A 13 12.81 26.11 -24.25
CA PRO A 13 13.89 25.13 -24.09
C PRO A 13 15.24 25.62 -24.65
N ILE A 14 15.22 26.55 -25.60
CA ILE A 14 16.37 26.94 -26.42
C ILE A 14 16.46 28.46 -26.48
N ARG A 15 17.60 29.02 -26.05
CA ARG A 15 17.87 30.46 -26.15
C ARG A 15 18.05 30.88 -27.61
N ARG A 16 17.33 31.92 -28.06
CA ARG A 16 17.50 32.48 -29.41
C ARG A 16 18.93 33.00 -29.62
N SER A 17 19.51 33.67 -28.63
CA SER A 17 20.88 34.18 -28.67
C SER A 17 21.91 33.07 -28.91
N TYR A 18 21.69 31.88 -28.33
CA TYR A 18 22.53 30.70 -28.55
C TYR A 18 22.46 30.24 -30.00
N VAL A 19 21.25 30.07 -30.55
CA VAL A 19 21.05 29.70 -31.96
C VAL A 19 21.68 30.72 -32.90
N GLN A 20 21.53 32.02 -32.61
CA GLN A 20 22.17 33.09 -33.39
C GLN A 20 23.69 33.05 -33.31
N ALA A 21 24.27 32.58 -32.20
CA ALA A 21 25.71 32.44 -32.05
C ALA A 21 26.26 31.27 -32.88
N ILE A 22 25.60 30.11 -32.85
CA ILE A 22 26.01 28.93 -33.64
C ILE A 22 25.76 29.12 -35.14
N ASN A 23 24.72 29.85 -35.52
CA ASN A 23 24.43 30.15 -36.93
C ASN A 23 25.44 31.15 -37.55
N LYS A 24 26.38 31.73 -36.78
CA LYS A 24 27.44 32.57 -37.38
C LYS A 24 28.34 31.83 -38.36
N THR A 25 28.42 30.51 -38.24
CA THR A 25 29.14 29.66 -39.20
C THR A 25 28.32 29.39 -40.47
N ASN A 26 27.04 29.78 -40.52
CA ASN A 26 26.05 29.45 -41.56
C ASN A 26 25.81 27.94 -41.77
N ASP A 27 26.32 27.09 -40.87
CA ASP A 27 26.17 25.63 -40.97
C ASP A 27 24.91 25.12 -40.23
N PHE A 28 24.32 25.92 -39.34
CA PHE A 28 23.15 25.55 -38.54
C PHE A 28 21.87 26.18 -39.09
N SER A 29 21.06 25.40 -39.82
CA SER A 29 19.81 25.88 -40.43
C SER A 29 18.64 25.92 -39.45
N ILE A 30 17.62 26.73 -39.77
CA ILE A 30 16.36 26.75 -39.02
C ILE A 30 15.62 25.40 -39.17
N ASP A 31 15.75 24.73 -40.32
CA ASP A 31 15.14 23.41 -40.55
C ASP A 31 15.78 22.33 -39.65
N LEU A 32 17.10 22.42 -39.42
CA LEU A 32 17.78 21.56 -38.44
C LEU A 32 17.24 21.82 -37.03
N LEU A 33 17.05 23.07 -36.65
CA LEU A 33 16.48 23.44 -35.36
C LEU A 33 15.08 22.85 -35.16
N TYR A 34 14.20 22.95 -36.17
CA TYR A 34 12.88 22.33 -36.13
C TYR A 34 12.96 20.81 -35.99
N TYR A 35 13.89 20.15 -36.69
CA TYR A 35 14.08 18.71 -36.60
C TYR A 35 14.59 18.28 -35.21
N LEU A 36 15.55 19.01 -34.64
CA LEU A 36 16.06 18.73 -33.29
C LEU A 36 14.96 18.82 -32.23
N MET A 37 13.98 19.70 -32.41
CA MET A 37 12.82 19.81 -31.50
C MET A 37 11.86 18.63 -31.53
N LEU A 38 11.91 17.81 -32.57
CA LEU A 38 11.12 16.58 -32.61
C LEU A 38 11.66 15.50 -31.65
N TYR A 39 12.92 15.63 -31.17
CA TYR A 39 13.47 14.73 -30.14
C TYR A 39 12.75 14.87 -28.78
N ASP A 40 12.19 16.05 -28.47
CA ASP A 40 11.45 16.31 -27.24
C ASP A 40 9.98 15.91 -27.30
N MET A 41 9.50 15.39 -28.45
CA MET A 41 8.13 14.93 -28.59
C MET A 41 7.97 13.50 -28.06
N ASP A 42 6.86 13.25 -27.37
CA ASP A 42 6.46 11.88 -27.03
C ASP A 42 6.33 11.04 -28.31
N ALA A 43 6.81 9.80 -28.27
CA ALA A 43 6.88 8.94 -29.45
C ALA A 43 5.50 8.70 -30.11
N GLN A 44 4.43 8.65 -29.31
CA GLN A 44 3.06 8.55 -29.84
C GLN A 44 2.63 9.83 -30.55
N PHE A 45 2.95 10.99 -29.97
CA PHE A 45 2.64 12.28 -30.58
C PHE A 45 3.42 12.46 -31.88
N LEU A 46 4.72 12.19 -31.87
CA LEU A 46 5.60 12.24 -33.03
C LEU A 46 5.04 11.41 -34.20
N TYR A 47 4.62 10.17 -33.95
CA TYR A 47 4.05 9.30 -34.98
C TYR A 47 2.71 9.83 -35.54
N GLY A 48 1.90 10.49 -34.70
CA GLY A 48 0.61 11.02 -35.10
C GLY A 48 0.66 12.38 -35.81
N SER A 49 1.68 13.20 -35.52
CA SER A 49 1.77 14.58 -36.03
C SER A 49 2.76 14.76 -37.17
N ALA A 50 3.80 13.93 -37.26
CA ALA A 50 4.89 14.13 -38.21
C ALA A 50 4.68 13.36 -39.52
N SER A 51 5.08 13.98 -40.64
CA SER A 51 5.11 13.31 -41.94
C SER A 51 6.43 12.54 -42.13
N ARG A 52 6.32 11.29 -42.61
CA ARG A 52 7.50 10.47 -42.97
C ARG A 52 8.48 11.20 -43.90
N HIS A 53 7.97 11.97 -44.87
CA HIS A 53 8.81 12.69 -45.82
C HIS A 53 9.59 13.83 -45.15
N GLU A 54 8.93 14.61 -44.29
CA GLU A 54 9.56 15.71 -43.55
C GLU A 54 10.63 15.20 -42.59
N LEU A 55 10.36 14.10 -41.89
CA LEU A 55 11.33 13.45 -41.00
C LEU A 55 12.57 12.95 -41.77
N GLN A 56 12.38 12.41 -42.96
CA GLN A 56 13.50 11.95 -43.80
C GLN A 56 14.38 13.12 -44.27
N VAL A 57 13.76 14.25 -44.65
CA VAL A 57 14.49 15.46 -45.02
C VAL A 57 15.27 16.00 -43.80
N GLY A 58 14.61 16.08 -42.64
CA GLY A 58 15.25 16.52 -41.40
C GLY A 58 16.43 15.63 -40.98
N GLN A 59 16.30 14.31 -41.12
CA GLN A 59 17.41 13.37 -40.88
C GLN A 59 18.61 13.68 -41.78
N SER A 60 18.39 13.89 -43.07
CA SER A 60 19.47 14.19 -44.01
C SER A 60 20.20 15.49 -43.66
N ILE A 61 19.50 16.48 -43.10
CA ILE A 61 20.09 17.74 -42.65
C ILE A 61 20.93 17.50 -41.38
N LEU A 62 20.43 16.69 -40.45
CA LEU A 62 21.17 16.32 -39.24
C LEU A 62 22.44 15.55 -39.59
N ASP A 63 22.37 14.59 -40.50
CA ASP A 63 23.53 13.79 -40.93
C ASP A 63 24.64 14.66 -41.55
N ASP A 64 24.27 15.62 -42.40
CA ASP A 64 25.23 16.59 -42.97
C ASP A 64 25.87 17.45 -41.87
N TYR A 65 25.09 17.90 -40.89
CA TYR A 65 25.59 18.69 -39.77
C TYR A 65 26.55 17.89 -38.87
N ILE A 66 26.19 16.66 -38.48
CA ILE A 66 27.04 15.77 -37.68
C ILE A 66 28.35 15.45 -38.42
N SER A 67 28.30 15.28 -39.75
CA SER A 67 29.50 15.02 -40.55
C SER A 67 30.54 16.15 -40.48
N LYS A 68 30.07 17.40 -40.30
CA LYS A 68 30.91 18.59 -40.14
C LYS A 68 31.28 18.86 -38.68
N HIS A 69 30.44 18.40 -37.74
CA HIS A 69 30.59 18.61 -36.31
C HIS A 69 30.57 17.27 -35.55
N PRO A 70 31.68 16.50 -35.57
CA PRO A 70 31.72 15.14 -35.00
C PRO A 70 31.56 15.08 -33.48
N ASN A 71 31.75 16.20 -32.77
CA ASN A 71 31.55 16.29 -31.32
C ASN A 71 30.11 16.70 -30.94
N PHE A 72 29.22 16.91 -31.92
CA PHE A 72 27.85 17.31 -31.64
C PHE A 72 27.03 16.12 -31.14
N THR A 73 26.37 16.29 -29.99
CA THR A 73 25.30 15.41 -29.54
C THR A 73 24.03 16.23 -29.32
N VAL A 74 22.88 15.58 -29.47
CA VAL A 74 21.59 16.27 -29.28
C VAL A 74 21.39 16.62 -27.81
N ASP A 75 21.79 15.76 -26.88
CA ASP A 75 21.69 16.04 -25.45
C ASP A 75 22.54 17.25 -25.05
N ASP A 76 23.82 17.28 -25.45
CA ASP A 76 24.71 18.42 -25.20
C ASP A 76 24.13 19.71 -25.78
N PHE A 77 23.54 19.65 -26.98
CA PHE A 77 22.88 20.79 -27.58
C PHE A 77 21.79 21.38 -26.69
N TYR A 78 20.90 20.56 -26.12
CA TYR A 78 19.85 21.05 -25.22
C TYR A 78 20.40 21.55 -23.89
N MET A 79 21.44 20.90 -23.36
CA MET A 79 22.07 21.28 -22.09
C MET A 79 22.86 22.59 -22.20
N GLU A 80 23.41 22.91 -23.37
CA GLU A 80 24.11 24.17 -23.66
C GLU A 80 23.15 25.27 -24.13
N ALA A 81 22.14 24.93 -24.95
CA ALA A 81 21.19 25.88 -25.50
C ALA A 81 20.18 26.39 -24.46
N GLY A 82 19.88 25.58 -23.44
CA GLY A 82 18.99 25.94 -22.34
C GLY A 82 19.55 27.04 -21.43
N PHE A 83 18.68 27.57 -20.57
CA PHE A 83 19.06 28.60 -19.61
C PHE A 83 19.93 28.07 -18.47
N ASP A 84 20.83 28.91 -17.97
CA ASP A 84 21.59 28.60 -16.77
C ASP A 84 20.77 28.82 -15.50
N CYS A 85 21.16 28.17 -14.41
CA CYS A 85 20.38 28.22 -13.17
C CYS A 85 20.18 29.65 -12.65
N SER A 86 21.20 30.51 -12.73
CA SER A 86 21.12 31.93 -12.33
C SER A 86 20.25 32.78 -13.25
N GLU A 87 20.02 32.32 -14.49
CA GLU A 87 19.10 32.97 -15.42
C GLU A 87 17.65 32.64 -15.03
N VAL A 88 17.36 31.40 -14.64
CA VAL A 88 16.02 30.97 -14.25
C VAL A 88 15.64 31.43 -12.85
N PHE A 89 16.49 31.17 -11.85
CA PHE A 89 16.19 31.43 -10.44
C PHE A 89 16.74 32.79 -9.99
N LYS A 90 15.84 33.72 -9.65
CA LYS A 90 16.22 35.07 -9.17
C LYS A 90 16.19 35.19 -7.66
N TYR A 91 15.34 34.42 -6.99
CA TYR A 91 15.19 34.46 -5.54
C TYR A 91 14.60 33.16 -5.00
N CYS A 92 15.21 32.59 -3.96
CA CYS A 92 14.60 31.52 -3.16
C CYS A 92 14.62 31.84 -1.68
N SER A 93 13.54 31.49 -1.00
CA SER A 93 13.49 31.53 0.47
C SER A 93 12.60 30.42 1.03
N ILE A 94 12.98 29.83 2.16
CA ILE A 94 12.11 28.91 2.93
C ILE A 94 11.91 29.50 4.31
N GLY A 95 10.66 29.61 4.76
CA GLY A 95 10.37 30.19 6.08
C GLY A 95 10.90 31.61 6.27
N GLY A 96 10.98 32.40 5.19
CA GLY A 96 11.56 33.74 5.16
C GLY A 96 13.10 33.81 5.17
N ARG A 97 13.80 32.67 5.20
CA ARG A 97 15.27 32.61 5.13
C ARG A 97 15.72 32.43 3.68
N VAL A 98 16.51 33.39 3.20
CA VAL A 98 17.04 33.37 1.83
C VAL A 98 18.16 32.34 1.69
N PHE A 99 18.16 31.63 0.57
CA PHE A 99 19.25 30.73 0.18
C PHE A 99 19.49 30.82 -1.32
N ASP A 100 20.66 30.35 -1.75
CA ASP A 100 20.99 30.21 -3.16
C ASP A 100 20.34 28.94 -3.71
N CYS A 101 19.40 29.10 -4.65
CA CYS A 101 18.72 27.99 -5.30
C CYS A 101 19.71 27.10 -6.05
N CYS A 102 20.72 27.71 -6.68
CA CYS A 102 21.63 27.02 -7.58
C CYS A 102 22.65 26.14 -6.87
N ALA A 103 22.89 26.39 -5.57
CA ALA A 103 23.69 25.50 -4.75
C ALA A 103 23.03 24.13 -4.51
N ASN A 104 21.71 24.02 -4.68
CA ASN A 104 20.93 22.80 -4.45
C ASN A 104 20.07 22.40 -5.67
N ALA A 105 20.31 23.04 -6.82
CA ALA A 105 19.64 22.73 -8.08
C ALA A 105 20.53 21.82 -8.93
N GLU A 106 20.02 20.65 -9.31
CA GLU A 106 20.67 19.76 -10.25
C GLU A 106 20.00 19.89 -11.62
N PRO A 107 20.77 20.07 -12.71
CA PRO A 107 20.20 20.14 -14.05
C PRO A 107 19.71 18.74 -14.47
N ILE A 108 18.56 18.69 -15.13
CA ILE A 108 17.95 17.46 -15.64
C ILE A 108 17.36 17.69 -17.03
N ARG A 109 17.59 16.74 -17.94
CA ARG A 109 16.99 16.73 -19.27
C ARG A 109 15.55 16.21 -19.20
N THR A 110 14.59 16.97 -19.74
CA THR A 110 13.17 16.57 -19.82
C THR A 110 12.57 16.96 -21.17
N ASN A 111 11.31 16.61 -21.46
CA ASN A 111 10.62 17.06 -22.68
C ASN A 111 10.46 18.61 -22.82
N PHE A 112 10.91 19.40 -21.85
CA PHE A 112 10.98 20.87 -21.88
C PHE A 112 12.41 21.40 -22.07
N GLY A 113 13.36 20.57 -22.50
CA GLY A 113 14.78 20.94 -22.56
C GLY A 113 15.48 20.74 -21.21
N LYS A 114 16.38 21.69 -20.88
CA LYS A 114 17.12 21.73 -19.61
C LYS A 114 16.23 22.29 -18.49
N CYS A 115 15.94 21.46 -17.52
CA CYS A 115 15.23 21.82 -16.29
C CYS A 115 16.13 21.72 -15.07
N PHE A 116 15.61 22.13 -13.91
CA PHE A 116 16.34 22.10 -12.65
C PHE A 116 15.52 21.44 -11.55
N THR A 117 16.09 20.43 -10.89
CA THR A 117 15.52 19.79 -9.71
C THR A 117 16.19 20.32 -8.45
N LEU A 118 15.41 21.01 -7.61
CA LEU A 118 15.82 21.48 -6.29
C LEU A 118 15.72 20.34 -5.29
N LYS A 119 16.86 19.77 -4.92
CA LYS A 119 16.98 18.71 -3.90
C LYS A 119 17.19 19.30 -2.52
N LEU A 120 16.12 19.88 -1.96
CA LEU A 120 16.17 20.62 -0.69
C LEU A 120 16.63 19.76 0.49
N GLN A 121 16.28 18.46 0.49
CA GLN A 121 16.69 17.50 1.53
C GLN A 121 18.20 17.18 1.50
N ASN A 122 18.90 17.45 0.40
CA ASN A 122 20.34 17.20 0.27
C ASN A 122 21.19 18.41 0.67
N SER A 123 20.57 19.52 1.09
CA SER A 123 21.30 20.72 1.51
C SER A 123 22.05 20.51 2.82
N ASP A 124 23.17 21.19 3.03
CA ASP A 124 23.86 21.21 4.34
C ASP A 124 23.03 21.90 5.44
N LYS A 125 21.95 22.58 5.05
CA LYS A 125 21.09 23.38 5.92
C LYS A 125 19.85 22.60 6.33
N GLU A 126 19.86 22.03 7.53
CA GLU A 126 18.74 21.28 8.13
C GLU A 126 17.37 21.98 8.05
N TRP A 127 17.34 23.31 8.18
CA TRP A 127 16.08 24.07 8.11
C TRP A 127 15.44 24.09 6.71
N MET A 128 16.17 23.69 5.67
CA MET A 128 15.62 23.52 4.33
C MET A 128 14.96 22.15 4.13
N HIS A 129 15.31 21.15 4.95
CA HIS A 129 14.83 19.79 4.76
C HIS A 129 13.37 19.63 5.15
N ARG A 130 12.88 20.46 6.08
CA ARG A 130 11.58 20.25 6.73
C ARG A 130 10.83 21.55 6.94
N GLN A 131 9.53 21.52 6.63
CA GLN A 131 8.59 22.52 7.10
C GLN A 131 8.16 22.16 8.53
N THR A 132 8.15 23.14 9.44
CA THR A 132 7.77 22.95 10.86
C THR A 132 6.36 23.44 11.18
N GLU A 133 5.85 24.42 10.44
CA GLU A 133 4.53 25.02 10.63
C GLU A 133 3.74 25.01 9.32
N PRO A 134 2.41 24.89 9.32
CA PRO A 134 1.63 24.92 8.08
C PRO A 134 1.55 26.34 7.49
N GLY A 135 1.22 26.43 6.20
CA GLY A 135 0.94 27.69 5.52
C GLY A 135 2.09 28.31 4.74
N ALA A 136 1.76 29.29 3.90
CA ALA A 136 2.67 29.85 2.90
C ALA A 136 3.91 30.54 3.49
N SER A 137 3.81 31.11 4.69
CA SER A 137 4.94 31.79 5.35
C SER A 137 6.06 30.84 5.78
N ALA A 138 5.72 29.58 6.05
CA ALA A 138 6.68 28.52 6.41
C ALA A 138 7.16 27.72 5.19
N GLY A 139 6.51 27.92 4.03
CA GLY A 139 6.84 27.26 2.77
C GLY A 139 8.09 27.79 2.08
N ILE A 140 8.32 27.27 0.88
CA ILE A 140 9.29 27.82 -0.07
C ILE A 140 8.61 28.88 -0.95
N GLN A 141 9.31 29.97 -1.20
CA GLN A 141 8.99 30.97 -2.19
C GLN A 141 10.13 31.06 -3.19
N ILE A 142 9.80 30.98 -4.49
CA ILE A 142 10.72 31.06 -5.61
C ILE A 142 10.26 32.16 -6.56
N ILE A 143 11.19 33.01 -7.00
CA ILE A 143 10.97 33.98 -8.08
C ILE A 143 11.76 33.50 -9.30
N LEU A 144 11.04 33.31 -10.39
CA LEU A 144 11.53 32.76 -11.64
C LEU A 144 11.45 33.82 -12.75
N ASP A 145 12.40 33.80 -13.69
CA ASP A 145 12.47 34.72 -14.85
C ASP A 145 12.38 33.95 -16.18
N ALA A 146 11.27 34.11 -16.89
CA ALA A 146 10.97 33.31 -18.08
C ALA A 146 11.83 33.65 -19.29
N HIS A 147 12.46 34.84 -19.31
CA HIS A 147 13.26 35.34 -20.42
C HIS A 147 12.53 35.24 -21.78
N LEU A 148 11.30 35.74 -21.87
CA LEU A 148 10.48 35.71 -23.09
C LEU A 148 11.12 36.46 -24.26
N GLU A 149 12.04 37.39 -23.99
CA GLU A 149 12.83 38.06 -25.03
C GLU A 149 13.71 37.11 -25.84
N GLU A 150 14.07 35.95 -25.28
CA GLU A 150 14.86 34.87 -25.90
C GLU A 150 14.00 33.83 -26.64
N GLN A 151 12.67 33.99 -26.65
CA GLN A 151 11.76 33.12 -27.39
C GLN A 151 11.77 33.44 -28.90
N PHE A 152 11.52 32.42 -29.72
CA PHE A 152 11.33 32.55 -31.17
C PHE A 152 9.90 32.97 -31.51
N GLY A 153 9.73 33.88 -32.48
CA GLY A 153 8.47 34.04 -33.23
C GLY A 153 7.27 34.75 -32.56
N ILE A 154 7.34 35.27 -31.33
CA ILE A 154 6.12 35.83 -30.68
C ILE A 154 6.03 37.38 -30.70
N ASN A 155 7.13 38.13 -30.73
CA ASN A 155 7.06 39.59 -30.48
C ASN A 155 7.99 40.47 -31.33
N LYS A 156 8.54 39.96 -32.45
CA LYS A 156 9.49 40.74 -33.26
C LYS A 156 9.07 40.81 -34.74
N PRO A 157 8.72 41.99 -35.27
CA PRO A 157 8.24 42.15 -36.65
C PRO A 157 9.27 41.78 -37.73
N ASN A 158 10.54 41.64 -37.35
CA ASN A 158 11.63 41.26 -38.25
C ASN A 158 12.05 39.78 -38.10
N ASP A 159 11.39 39.02 -37.22
CA ASP A 159 11.71 37.61 -36.99
C ASP A 159 10.70 36.73 -37.74
N THR A 160 11.12 36.17 -38.87
CA THR A 160 10.28 35.32 -39.72
C THR A 160 10.20 33.88 -39.24
N THR A 161 10.88 33.53 -38.14
CA THR A 161 10.81 32.19 -37.55
C THR A 161 9.42 31.96 -36.95
N GLN A 162 8.77 30.86 -37.32
CA GLN A 162 7.47 30.51 -36.76
C GLN A 162 7.63 30.07 -35.30
N PRO A 163 6.64 30.35 -34.44
CA PRO A 163 6.64 29.81 -33.08
C PRO A 163 6.68 28.29 -33.12
N LEU A 164 7.52 27.72 -32.27
CA LEU A 164 7.83 26.30 -32.24
C LEU A 164 6.68 25.53 -31.58
N PHE A 165 6.09 24.58 -32.30
CA PHE A 165 4.73 24.08 -32.06
C PHE A 165 4.55 23.29 -30.74
N SER A 166 5.61 22.77 -30.12
CA SER A 166 5.50 21.95 -28.90
C SER A 166 5.29 22.77 -27.61
N ASN A 167 5.86 23.97 -27.51
CA ASN A 167 5.76 24.83 -26.31
C ASN A 167 5.27 26.26 -26.61
N GLY A 168 4.90 26.57 -27.86
CA GLY A 168 4.53 27.93 -28.29
C GLY A 168 3.17 28.45 -27.80
N PHE A 169 2.38 27.64 -27.08
CA PHE A 169 1.05 28.05 -26.58
C PHE A 169 1.06 28.56 -25.14
N GLU A 170 2.15 28.35 -24.40
CA GLU A 170 2.27 28.72 -22.99
C GLU A 170 3.56 29.52 -22.75
N ASN A 171 3.46 30.62 -21.99
CA ASN A 171 4.60 31.40 -21.54
C ASN A 171 4.82 31.14 -20.04
N GLY A 172 6.09 31.14 -19.62
CA GLY A 172 6.48 30.97 -18.22
C GLY A 172 7.11 29.62 -17.93
N PHE A 173 6.59 28.92 -16.92
CA PHE A 173 7.21 27.72 -16.38
C PHE A 173 6.22 26.61 -16.11
N ARG A 174 6.74 25.38 -16.12
CA ARG A 174 6.09 24.22 -15.55
C ARG A 174 6.91 23.70 -14.38
N TYR A 175 6.27 23.47 -13.23
CA TYR A 175 6.95 22.87 -12.09
C TYR A 175 6.21 21.64 -11.57
N PHE A 176 6.98 20.75 -10.94
CA PHE A 176 6.55 19.45 -10.45
C PHE A 176 6.91 19.31 -8.98
N VAL A 177 5.99 18.79 -8.19
CA VAL A 177 6.20 18.45 -6.78
C VAL A 177 6.22 16.93 -6.69
N HIS A 178 7.37 16.35 -6.39
CA HIS A 178 7.55 14.89 -6.48
C HIS A 178 8.35 14.32 -5.32
N GLN A 179 8.30 12.99 -5.18
CA GLN A 179 9.10 12.26 -4.22
C GLN A 179 10.58 12.37 -4.59
N LYS A 180 11.44 12.28 -3.57
CA LYS A 180 12.89 12.23 -3.76
C LYS A 180 13.30 11.15 -4.75
N ASP A 181 14.26 11.47 -5.61
CA ASP A 181 14.89 10.55 -6.60
C ASP A 181 13.89 9.90 -7.58
N SER A 182 12.77 10.58 -7.86
CA SER A 182 11.77 10.17 -8.85
C SER A 182 11.75 11.10 -10.06
N ILE A 183 11.34 10.59 -11.22
CA ILE A 183 11.30 11.38 -12.46
C ILE A 183 10.03 12.24 -12.48
N PRO A 184 10.16 13.58 -12.46
CA PRO A 184 9.08 14.51 -12.15
C PRO A 184 7.88 14.42 -13.10
N TYR A 185 8.13 14.33 -14.41
CA TYR A 185 7.08 14.34 -15.43
C TYR A 185 6.30 13.02 -15.54
N LEU A 186 6.76 11.95 -14.87
CA LEU A 186 6.09 10.66 -14.87
C LEU A 186 5.22 10.43 -13.63
N VAL A 187 5.63 11.01 -12.49
CA VAL A 187 5.06 10.69 -11.17
C VAL A 187 4.25 11.83 -10.57
N ALA A 188 4.40 13.05 -11.09
CA ALA A 188 3.76 14.24 -10.55
C ALA A 188 2.97 15.01 -11.61
N ASN A 189 1.87 15.63 -11.18
CA ASN A 189 1.13 16.56 -12.00
C ASN A 189 1.94 17.84 -12.15
N GLY A 190 2.33 18.17 -13.39
CA GLY A 190 3.01 19.42 -13.68
C GLY A 190 2.05 20.60 -13.65
N ILE A 191 2.42 21.66 -12.93
CA ILE A 191 1.65 22.89 -12.76
C ILE A 191 2.30 23.99 -13.59
N SER A 192 1.52 24.62 -14.47
CA SER A 192 1.97 25.74 -15.31
C SER A 192 1.74 27.07 -14.60
N ILE A 193 2.74 27.96 -14.64
CA ILE A 193 2.65 29.34 -14.16
C ILE A 193 3.08 30.30 -15.26
N SER A 194 2.25 31.30 -15.52
CA SER A 194 2.57 32.37 -16.48
C SER A 194 3.29 33.54 -15.81
N PRO A 195 4.05 34.35 -16.56
CA PRO A 195 4.58 35.61 -16.05
C PRO A 195 3.49 36.56 -15.56
N ASP A 196 3.88 37.53 -14.72
CA ASP A 196 2.97 38.44 -14.01
C ASP A 196 1.97 37.74 -13.09
N THR A 197 2.30 36.54 -12.60
CA THR A 197 1.43 35.80 -11.68
C THR A 197 2.19 35.30 -10.45
N VAL A 198 1.42 35.13 -9.37
CA VAL A 198 1.88 34.55 -8.11
C VAL A 198 1.06 33.29 -7.85
N ALA A 199 1.68 32.12 -7.95
CA ALA A 199 1.07 30.86 -7.61
C ALA A 199 1.25 30.55 -6.11
N TYR A 200 0.20 30.05 -5.49
CA TYR A 200 0.20 29.47 -4.14
C TYR A 200 -0.23 28.01 -4.26
N THR A 201 0.74 27.11 -4.15
CA THR A 201 0.55 25.66 -4.16
C THR A 201 0.58 25.12 -2.75
N ALA A 202 -0.61 24.76 -2.28
CA ALA A 202 -0.78 24.04 -1.03
C ALA A 202 -0.62 22.53 -1.30
N ILE A 203 0.27 21.87 -0.57
CA ILE A 203 0.56 20.44 -0.70
C ILE A 203 -0.05 19.66 0.47
N THR A 204 -0.71 18.55 0.14
CA THR A 204 -1.05 17.47 1.08
C THR A 204 -0.26 16.21 0.73
N THR A 205 0.16 15.46 1.75
CA THR A 205 0.96 14.24 1.57
C THR A 205 0.10 13.01 1.73
N ASN A 206 0.12 12.13 0.74
CA ASN A 206 -0.49 10.81 0.80
C ASN A 206 0.60 9.73 0.71
N ARG A 207 0.59 8.80 1.64
CA ARG A 207 1.54 7.69 1.72
C ARG A 207 0.78 6.39 1.47
N TYR A 208 1.24 5.59 0.52
CA TYR A 208 0.65 4.29 0.20
C TYR A 208 1.59 3.19 0.67
N VAL A 209 1.04 2.24 1.42
CA VAL A 209 1.73 1.03 1.90
C VAL A 209 0.95 -0.16 1.38
N LEU A 210 1.40 -0.72 0.25
CA LEU A 210 0.76 -1.84 -0.42
C LEU A 210 1.39 -3.16 0.03
N LEU A 211 0.65 -4.27 -0.11
CA LEU A 211 1.17 -5.58 0.24
C LEU A 211 1.92 -6.22 -0.93
N PRO A 212 3.10 -6.82 -0.68
CA PRO A 212 3.81 -7.58 -1.68
C PRO A 212 3.15 -8.94 -1.89
N ARG A 213 3.62 -9.70 -2.88
CA ARG A 213 3.00 -10.95 -3.30
C ARG A 213 3.05 -12.04 -2.22
N GLU A 214 4.09 -12.04 -1.39
CA GLU A 214 4.25 -12.95 -0.24
C GLU A 214 3.14 -12.75 0.80
N SER A 215 2.56 -11.56 0.84
CA SER A 215 1.49 -11.15 1.75
C SER A 215 0.16 -10.95 1.03
N TRP A 216 -0.10 -11.72 -0.04
CA TRP A 216 -1.34 -11.70 -0.83
C TRP A 216 -1.64 -10.41 -1.59
N GLY A 217 -0.67 -9.52 -1.78
CA GLY A 217 -0.81 -8.35 -2.65
C GLY A 217 -0.12 -8.52 -4.01
N ASN A 218 0.22 -7.40 -4.67
CA ASN A 218 0.77 -7.39 -6.03
C ASN A 218 1.73 -6.21 -6.29
N CYS A 219 2.26 -5.58 -5.24
CA CYS A 219 3.30 -4.56 -5.39
C CYS A 219 4.70 -5.21 -5.47
N SER A 220 5.68 -4.44 -5.93
CA SER A 220 7.12 -4.77 -5.94
C SER A 220 7.92 -3.51 -5.67
N ASP A 221 9.07 -3.64 -4.99
CA ASP A 221 10.09 -2.58 -4.91
C ASP A 221 11.37 -2.97 -5.67
N GLU A 222 11.33 -4.07 -6.42
CA GLU A 222 12.45 -4.60 -7.17
C GLU A 222 12.18 -4.56 -8.68
N TYR A 223 13.22 -4.21 -9.44
CA TYR A 223 13.19 -4.32 -10.90
C TYR A 223 13.10 -5.78 -11.34
N PRO A 224 12.32 -6.09 -12.38
CA PRO A 224 12.47 -7.34 -13.12
C PRO A 224 13.94 -7.58 -13.50
N GLN A 225 14.40 -8.84 -13.48
CA GLN A 225 15.82 -9.19 -13.72
C GLN A 225 16.38 -8.61 -15.04
N GLU A 226 15.51 -8.43 -16.04
CA GLU A 226 15.87 -7.88 -17.35
C GLU A 226 16.17 -6.37 -17.33
N TYR A 227 15.81 -5.65 -16.25
CA TYR A 227 15.89 -4.19 -16.11
C TYR A 227 16.79 -3.72 -14.97
N ALA A 228 17.43 -4.64 -14.25
CA ALA A 228 18.16 -4.37 -13.00
C ALA A 228 19.47 -3.56 -13.15
N GLN A 229 19.72 -2.96 -14.32
CA GLN A 229 20.95 -2.21 -14.62
C GLN A 229 20.86 -0.71 -14.32
N SER A 230 19.71 -0.18 -13.89
CA SER A 230 19.57 1.25 -13.58
C SER A 230 19.96 1.58 -12.14
N ASP A 231 20.81 2.59 -11.95
CA ASP A 231 21.16 3.14 -10.62
C ASP A 231 19.99 3.87 -9.93
N PHE A 232 18.86 4.04 -10.62
CA PHE A 232 17.66 4.68 -10.08
C PHE A 232 16.87 3.77 -9.14
N PRO A 233 16.24 4.33 -8.09
CA PRO A 233 15.33 3.56 -7.27
C PRO A 233 14.14 3.06 -8.10
N TYR A 234 13.66 1.86 -7.77
CA TYR A 234 12.49 1.30 -8.40
C TYR A 234 11.30 2.24 -8.20
N SER A 235 10.68 2.59 -9.33
CA SER A 235 9.29 3.02 -9.33
C SER A 235 8.56 2.36 -10.49
N MET A 236 7.25 2.18 -10.38
CA MET A 236 6.44 1.68 -11.50
C MET A 236 6.66 2.52 -12.77
N ALA A 237 6.74 3.85 -12.61
CA ALA A 237 6.99 4.79 -13.70
C ALA A 237 8.36 4.57 -14.37
N ASN A 238 9.43 4.47 -13.57
CA ASN A 238 10.78 4.23 -14.09
C ASN A 238 10.86 2.86 -14.79
N CYS A 239 10.24 1.82 -14.21
CA CYS A 239 10.19 0.50 -14.83
C CYS A 239 9.47 0.53 -16.19
N GLN A 240 8.35 1.25 -16.31
CA GLN A 240 7.62 1.37 -17.57
C GLN A 240 8.44 2.06 -18.65
N LEU A 241 9.23 3.09 -18.31
CA LEU A 241 10.11 3.73 -19.28
C LEU A 241 11.25 2.81 -19.72
N ILE A 242 11.92 2.12 -18.78
CA ILE A 242 12.99 1.17 -19.12
C ILE A 242 12.44 0.03 -19.98
N CYS A 243 11.23 -0.46 -19.69
CA CYS A 243 10.55 -1.45 -20.53
C CYS A 243 10.35 -0.94 -21.96
N LYS A 244 9.85 0.29 -22.14
CA LYS A 244 9.72 0.92 -23.47
C LYS A 244 11.08 1.07 -24.14
N ALA A 245 12.08 1.59 -23.44
CA ALA A 245 13.43 1.80 -23.97
C ALA A 245 14.06 0.49 -24.45
N LYS A 246 13.92 -0.57 -23.65
CA LYS A 246 14.39 -1.91 -24.03
C LYS A 246 13.65 -2.43 -25.26
N TYR A 247 12.34 -2.29 -25.35
CA TYR A 247 11.56 -2.73 -26.51
C TYR A 247 12.06 -2.08 -27.80
N PHE A 248 12.28 -0.76 -27.80
CA PHE A 248 12.82 -0.04 -28.94
C PHE A 248 14.25 -0.50 -29.25
N THR A 249 15.10 -0.67 -28.24
CA THR A 249 16.48 -1.12 -28.42
C THR A 249 16.56 -2.53 -29.01
N ASP A 250 15.75 -3.47 -28.53
CA ASP A 250 15.78 -4.87 -28.96
C ASP A 250 15.27 -5.05 -30.40
N ASN A 251 14.28 -4.24 -30.83
CA ASN A 251 13.67 -4.37 -32.16
C ASN A 251 14.29 -3.43 -33.21
N CYS A 252 14.75 -2.26 -32.80
CA CYS A 252 15.17 -1.17 -33.69
C CYS A 252 16.61 -0.73 -33.47
N GLY A 253 17.29 -1.21 -32.42
CA GLY A 253 18.70 -0.93 -32.15
C GLY A 253 18.98 0.39 -31.43
N CYS A 254 17.96 1.20 -31.16
CA CYS A 254 18.03 2.50 -30.47
C CYS A 254 16.76 2.74 -29.64
N THR A 255 16.75 3.75 -28.77
CA THR A 255 15.55 4.19 -28.02
C THR A 255 15.30 5.69 -28.17
N PRO A 256 14.04 6.16 -28.21
CA PRO A 256 13.74 7.60 -28.08
C PRO A 256 14.38 8.21 -26.83
N SER A 257 14.92 9.43 -26.94
CA SER A 257 15.66 10.11 -25.86
C SER A 257 14.85 10.25 -24.57
N LEU A 258 13.55 10.53 -24.66
CA LEU A 258 12.66 10.63 -23.49
C LEU A 258 12.49 9.32 -22.70
N TYR A 259 12.76 8.17 -23.32
CA TYR A 259 12.71 6.88 -22.64
C TYR A 259 14.08 6.45 -22.08
N ASN A 260 15.17 7.07 -22.54
CA ASN A 260 16.54 6.74 -22.18
C ASN A 260 16.97 7.33 -20.83
N ILE A 261 16.15 7.15 -19.80
CA ILE A 261 16.35 7.77 -18.49
C ILE A 261 17.62 7.32 -17.75
N ALA A 262 18.19 6.18 -18.15
CA ALA A 262 19.41 5.63 -17.59
C ALA A 262 20.65 5.96 -18.42
N GLU A 263 20.49 6.64 -19.57
CA GLU A 263 21.56 6.93 -20.54
C GLU A 263 22.37 5.69 -20.97
N THR A 264 21.80 4.50 -20.80
CA THR A 264 22.44 3.21 -21.07
C THR A 264 22.28 2.76 -22.52
N PHE A 265 21.30 3.30 -23.23
CA PHE A 265 20.92 2.87 -24.57
C PHE A 265 21.30 3.91 -25.62
N PRO A 266 21.59 3.51 -26.87
CA PRO A 266 21.79 4.45 -27.95
C PRO A 266 20.49 5.18 -28.29
N GLU A 267 20.56 6.50 -28.50
CA GLU A 267 19.39 7.32 -28.81
C GLU A 267 18.97 7.22 -30.27
N CYS A 268 17.66 7.09 -30.51
CA CYS A 268 17.08 7.14 -31.85
C CYS A 268 16.89 8.60 -32.29
N SER A 269 17.04 8.84 -33.58
CA SER A 269 16.51 10.05 -34.19
C SER A 269 14.96 10.03 -34.25
N PRO A 270 14.31 11.20 -34.46
CA PRO A 270 12.88 11.27 -34.73
C PRO A 270 12.46 10.42 -35.93
N PHE A 271 13.31 10.33 -36.96
CA PHE A 271 13.02 9.52 -38.13
C PHE A 271 13.13 8.02 -37.82
N GLU A 272 14.17 7.59 -37.11
CA GLU A 272 14.35 6.20 -36.68
C GLU A 272 13.22 5.76 -35.75
N THR A 273 12.84 6.62 -34.80
CA THR A 273 11.69 6.41 -33.91
C THR A 273 10.40 6.20 -34.70
N TYR A 274 10.13 7.07 -35.66
CA TYR A 274 8.95 6.95 -36.53
C TYR A 274 8.96 5.63 -37.32
N LEU A 275 10.10 5.26 -37.91
CA LEU A 275 10.23 4.01 -38.67
C LEU A 275 10.04 2.77 -37.79
N CYS A 276 10.62 2.78 -36.60
CA CYS A 276 10.49 1.71 -35.62
C CYS A 276 9.02 1.48 -35.26
N ILE A 277 8.29 2.56 -34.97
CA ILE A 277 6.86 2.51 -34.68
C ILE A 277 6.08 1.96 -35.87
N ASP A 278 6.34 2.48 -37.07
CA ASP A 278 5.64 2.09 -38.30
C ASP A 278 5.78 0.59 -38.60
N GLN A 279 6.92 0.00 -38.24
CA GLN A 279 7.25 -1.41 -38.48
C GLN A 279 6.73 -2.35 -37.39
N HIS A 280 6.88 -2.00 -36.11
CA HIS A 280 6.67 -2.94 -35.00
C HIS A 280 5.47 -2.61 -34.11
N LEU A 281 5.07 -1.35 -34.01
CA LEU A 281 4.05 -0.87 -33.05
C LEU A 281 2.81 -0.31 -33.74
N ARG A 282 2.78 -0.32 -35.07
CA ARG A 282 1.62 0.10 -35.87
C ARG A 282 0.54 -0.96 -35.82
N THR A 283 -0.62 -0.61 -35.28
CA THR A 283 -1.82 -1.45 -35.35
C THR A 283 -2.88 -0.77 -36.20
N GLN A 284 -3.55 -1.55 -37.06
CA GLN A 284 -4.64 -1.08 -37.90
C GLN A 284 -5.92 -1.83 -37.53
N THR A 285 -6.88 -1.11 -36.95
CA THR A 285 -8.29 -1.55 -36.90
C THR A 285 -9.08 -0.86 -38.00
N ASN A 286 -10.21 -1.45 -38.41
CA ASN A 286 -10.95 -1.16 -39.65
C ASN A 286 -11.14 0.33 -40.03
N ASP A 287 -11.08 1.29 -39.08
CA ASP A 287 -11.18 2.73 -39.35
C ASP A 287 -10.05 3.60 -38.72
N SER A 288 -9.03 3.02 -38.07
CA SER A 288 -7.96 3.79 -37.44
C SER A 288 -6.61 3.06 -37.38
N VAL A 289 -5.55 3.79 -37.74
CA VAL A 289 -4.16 3.41 -37.47
C VAL A 289 -3.76 4.06 -36.16
N TYR A 290 -3.27 3.28 -35.21
CA TYR A 290 -2.82 3.79 -33.92
C TYR A 290 -1.53 3.11 -33.44
N TYR A 291 -0.81 3.83 -32.59
CA TYR A 291 0.36 3.36 -31.86
C TYR A 291 -0.09 2.40 -30.76
N ALA A 292 0.29 1.12 -30.87
CA ALA A 292 0.08 0.13 -29.81
C ALA A 292 1.33 0.10 -28.92
N ALA A 293 1.26 0.74 -27.75
CA ALA A 293 2.37 0.75 -26.80
C ALA A 293 2.79 -0.69 -26.41
N PRO A 294 4.10 -0.92 -26.15
CA PRO A 294 4.58 -2.23 -25.72
C PRO A 294 3.96 -2.65 -24.38
N ASP A 295 3.76 -3.96 -24.20
CA ASP A 295 3.26 -4.52 -22.95
C ASP A 295 4.34 -4.49 -21.86
N CYS A 296 4.07 -3.70 -20.82
CA CYS A 296 4.94 -3.54 -19.65
C CYS A 296 4.26 -4.05 -18.36
N SER A 297 3.41 -5.07 -18.46
CA SER A 297 2.65 -5.65 -17.34
C SER A 297 3.51 -6.26 -16.22
N GLN A 298 4.79 -6.52 -16.48
CA GLN A 298 5.81 -6.93 -15.51
C GLN A 298 6.16 -5.84 -14.50
N CYS A 299 5.97 -4.56 -14.86
CA CYS A 299 6.17 -3.44 -13.94
C CYS A 299 5.00 -3.35 -12.96
N LYS A 300 5.28 -3.61 -11.69
CA LYS A 300 4.28 -3.57 -10.60
C LYS A 300 4.28 -2.22 -9.90
N LEU A 301 3.18 -1.94 -9.20
CA LEU A 301 3.10 -0.77 -8.33
C LEU A 301 4.13 -0.86 -7.20
N ASP A 302 4.60 0.30 -6.75
CA ASP A 302 5.53 0.41 -5.63
C ASP A 302 4.85 -0.04 -4.33
N CYS A 303 5.53 -0.82 -3.50
CA CYS A 303 4.98 -1.22 -2.21
C CYS A 303 4.95 -0.03 -1.25
N LEU A 304 5.96 0.83 -1.31
CA LEU A 304 6.00 2.07 -0.57
C LEU A 304 6.11 3.26 -1.52
N SER A 305 5.06 4.06 -1.62
CA SER A 305 5.07 5.29 -2.41
C SER A 305 4.50 6.47 -1.62
N THR A 306 5.01 7.66 -1.89
CA THR A 306 4.53 8.92 -1.32
C THR A 306 4.18 9.87 -2.45
N THR A 307 2.93 10.29 -2.51
CA THR A 307 2.45 11.25 -3.52
C THR A 307 2.05 12.55 -2.87
N TYR A 308 2.28 13.64 -3.60
CA TYR A 308 1.97 14.99 -3.17
C TYR A 308 0.78 15.50 -3.97
N GLN A 309 -0.35 15.67 -3.31
CA GLN A 309 -1.51 16.30 -3.91
C GLN A 309 -1.39 17.82 -3.78
N THR A 310 -1.58 18.51 -4.89
CA THR A 310 -1.40 19.96 -4.98
C THR A 310 -2.74 20.65 -5.19
N SER A 311 -3.01 21.69 -4.40
CA SER A 311 -4.13 22.61 -4.60
C SER A 311 -3.57 24.00 -4.88
N ASN A 312 -3.92 24.56 -6.03
CA ASN A 312 -3.32 25.79 -6.55
C ASN A 312 -4.31 26.95 -6.49
N SER A 313 -3.82 28.12 -6.07
CA SER A 313 -4.51 29.39 -6.24
C SER A 313 -3.56 30.43 -6.83
N TYR A 314 -4.10 31.38 -7.57
CA TYR A 314 -3.32 32.34 -8.36
C TYR A 314 -3.69 33.77 -8.00
N GLY A 315 -2.68 34.57 -7.70
CA GLY A 315 -2.74 36.03 -7.69
C GLY A 315 -2.25 36.57 -9.03
N ARG A 316 -2.95 37.56 -9.57
CA ARG A 316 -2.50 38.27 -10.78
C ARG A 316 -1.79 39.56 -10.40
N GLY A 317 -0.68 39.84 -11.07
CA GLY A 317 0.05 41.08 -10.92
C GLY A 317 1.03 41.06 -9.75
N LEU A 318 2.23 41.58 -9.99
CA LEU A 318 3.17 41.88 -8.92
C LEU A 318 2.88 43.26 -8.31
N SER A 319 2.85 43.35 -6.99
CA SER A 319 2.62 44.65 -6.32
C SER A 319 3.74 45.64 -6.63
N ASN A 320 3.40 46.92 -6.82
CA ASN A 320 4.41 47.96 -7.05
C ASN A 320 5.48 48.00 -5.96
N GLY A 321 5.08 47.78 -4.70
CA GLY A 321 6.03 47.70 -3.58
C GLY A 321 7.03 46.56 -3.73
N ALA A 322 6.56 45.36 -4.13
CA ALA A 322 7.43 44.22 -4.40
C ALA A 322 8.37 44.48 -5.59
N LEU A 323 7.87 45.09 -6.67
CA LEU A 323 8.69 45.46 -7.83
C LEU A 323 9.81 46.45 -7.46
N TYR A 324 9.50 47.51 -6.71
CA TYR A 324 10.52 48.44 -6.24
C TYR A 324 11.51 47.80 -5.26
N TRP A 325 11.05 46.87 -4.42
CA TRP A 325 11.93 46.13 -3.51
C TRP A 325 12.90 45.21 -4.27
N LEU A 326 12.41 44.49 -5.29
CA LEU A 326 13.24 43.63 -6.14
C LEU A 326 14.27 44.45 -6.94
N ASN A 327 13.85 45.55 -7.56
CA ASN A 327 14.75 46.43 -8.30
C ASN A 327 15.85 47.05 -7.38
N ARG A 328 15.51 47.40 -6.13
CA ARG A 328 16.52 47.86 -5.16
C ARG A 328 17.54 46.77 -4.79
N LYS A 329 17.13 45.51 -4.85
CA LYS A 329 17.99 44.36 -4.56
C LYS A 329 18.92 44.06 -5.74
N ASN A 330 18.41 44.18 -6.96
CA ASN A 330 19.20 44.08 -8.18
C ASN A 330 18.70 45.10 -9.21
N SER A 331 19.55 46.09 -9.51
CA SER A 331 19.23 47.19 -10.44
C SER A 331 19.07 46.74 -11.89
N ASP A 332 19.59 45.56 -12.23
CA ASP A 332 19.49 44.99 -13.57
C ASP A 332 18.06 44.50 -13.86
N TRP A 333 17.25 44.26 -12.81
CA TRP A 333 15.85 43.86 -12.94
C TRP A 333 14.97 45.10 -13.11
N SER A 334 14.81 45.53 -14.36
CA SER A 334 13.89 46.62 -14.70
C SER A 334 12.44 46.25 -14.36
N ILE A 335 11.63 47.24 -14.01
CA ILE A 335 10.23 47.01 -13.62
C ILE A 335 9.42 46.41 -14.78
N ASP A 336 9.70 46.84 -16.00
CA ASP A 336 9.01 46.35 -17.19
C ASP A 336 9.39 44.90 -17.48
N HIS A 337 10.69 44.56 -17.40
CA HIS A 337 11.16 43.17 -17.52
C HIS A 337 10.52 42.26 -16.49
N MET A 338 10.45 42.70 -15.22
CA MET A 338 9.81 41.90 -14.17
C MET A 338 8.33 41.64 -14.44
N LYS A 339 7.59 42.63 -14.95
CA LYS A 339 6.17 42.44 -15.27
C LYS A 339 5.96 41.51 -16.46
N GLU A 340 6.86 41.50 -17.44
CA GLU A 340 6.71 40.67 -18.63
C GLU A 340 7.22 39.24 -18.41
N ASN A 341 8.22 39.05 -17.56
CA ASN A 341 8.95 37.78 -17.46
C ASN A 341 8.87 37.08 -16.10
N PHE A 342 8.64 37.80 -14.99
CA PHE A 342 8.74 37.16 -13.67
C PHE A 342 7.47 36.41 -13.29
N GLY A 343 7.65 35.22 -12.71
CA GLY A 343 6.61 34.44 -12.03
C GLY A 343 7.05 34.11 -10.61
N ILE A 344 6.13 34.15 -9.65
CA ILE A 344 6.41 33.79 -8.26
C ILE A 344 5.66 32.52 -7.89
N VAL A 345 6.38 31.53 -7.37
CA VAL A 345 5.80 30.26 -6.92
C VAL A 345 5.99 30.14 -5.41
N ASN A 346 4.89 29.96 -4.68
CA ASN A 346 4.91 29.66 -3.24
C ASN A 346 4.40 28.25 -3.04
N ILE A 347 5.22 27.37 -2.48
CA ILE A 347 4.90 25.96 -2.29
C ILE A 347 5.00 25.64 -0.79
N PHE A 348 3.94 25.08 -0.22
CA PHE A 348 3.87 24.87 1.23
C PHE A 348 2.95 23.72 1.61
N PHE A 349 3.20 23.09 2.75
CA PHE A 349 2.22 22.15 3.33
C PHE A 349 1.00 22.89 3.87
N SER A 350 -0.20 22.49 3.43
CA SER A 350 -1.47 23.03 3.93
C SER A 350 -1.70 22.67 5.39
N GLU A 351 -1.32 21.46 5.77
CA GLU A 351 -1.49 20.87 7.09
C GLU A 351 -0.24 20.07 7.46
N MET A 352 0.12 20.04 8.75
CA MET A 352 1.28 19.30 9.24
C MET A 352 0.95 17.82 9.55
N LYS A 353 0.23 17.17 8.65
CA LYS A 353 -0.15 15.76 8.72
C LYS A 353 -0.12 15.14 7.33
N PHE A 354 0.11 13.83 7.28
CA PHE A 354 -0.03 13.04 6.05
C PHE A 354 -1.15 12.03 6.23
N THR A 355 -1.76 11.63 5.13
CA THR A 355 -2.74 10.54 5.09
C THR A 355 -2.03 9.27 4.66
N GLU A 356 -2.15 8.19 5.42
CA GLU A 356 -1.60 6.89 5.04
C GLU A 356 -2.72 5.94 4.60
N TYR A 357 -2.54 5.34 3.42
CA TYR A 357 -3.38 4.29 2.85
C TYR A 357 -2.62 2.97 2.90
N SER A 358 -2.89 2.17 3.93
CA SER A 358 -2.24 0.87 4.14
C SER A 358 -3.15 -0.29 3.75
N GLN A 359 -2.63 -1.23 2.97
CA GLN A 359 -3.26 -2.53 2.77
C GLN A 359 -2.89 -3.45 3.93
N ILE A 360 -3.90 -4.02 4.59
CA ILE A 360 -3.75 -5.01 5.66
C ILE A 360 -4.45 -6.29 5.27
N GLN A 361 -3.93 -7.42 5.74
CA GLN A 361 -4.58 -8.71 5.55
C GLN A 361 -5.90 -8.71 6.34
N ALA A 362 -7.02 -8.95 5.64
CA ALA A 362 -8.35 -8.89 6.25
C ALA A 362 -8.63 -10.02 7.25
N THR A 363 -7.93 -11.16 7.11
CA THR A 363 -8.10 -12.30 8.01
C THR A 363 -6.77 -13.01 8.23
N SER A 364 -6.39 -13.13 9.50
CA SER A 364 -5.24 -13.90 9.94
C SER A 364 -5.57 -15.41 10.02
N LEU A 365 -4.55 -16.27 9.95
CA LEU A 365 -4.75 -17.72 10.19
C LEU A 365 -5.38 -18.01 11.56
N THR A 366 -5.07 -17.19 12.57
CA THR A 366 -5.65 -17.29 13.91
C THR A 366 -7.14 -16.97 13.93
N GLU A 367 -7.58 -15.97 13.18
CA GLU A 367 -9.01 -15.65 13.06
C GLU A 367 -9.76 -16.75 12.30
N ILE A 368 -9.18 -17.29 11.22
CA ILE A 368 -9.78 -18.43 10.50
C ILE A 368 -9.97 -19.62 11.45
N LEU A 369 -8.95 -19.96 12.25
CA LEU A 369 -9.04 -21.04 13.22
C LEU A 369 -10.04 -20.72 14.34
N SER A 370 -10.12 -19.47 14.77
CA SER A 370 -11.09 -18.99 15.76
C SER A 370 -12.52 -19.10 15.22
N ASP A 371 -12.77 -18.72 13.97
CA ASP A 371 -14.09 -18.79 13.33
C ASP A 371 -14.52 -20.23 13.10
N ILE A 372 -13.59 -21.11 12.67
CA ILE A 372 -13.86 -22.55 12.56
C ILE A 372 -14.17 -23.14 13.94
N GLY A 373 -13.34 -22.85 14.95
CA GLY A 373 -13.52 -23.34 16.31
C GLY A 373 -14.80 -22.82 16.96
N GLY A 374 -15.13 -21.55 16.74
CA GLY A 374 -16.35 -20.90 17.22
C GLY A 374 -17.60 -21.52 16.60
N ASN A 375 -17.61 -21.70 15.28
CA ASN A 375 -18.72 -22.35 14.59
C ASN A 375 -18.88 -23.82 15.01
N MET A 376 -17.78 -24.59 15.10
CA MET A 376 -17.84 -25.98 15.59
C MET A 376 -18.31 -26.07 17.04
N GLY A 377 -17.84 -25.16 17.90
CA GLY A 377 -18.25 -25.08 19.30
C GLY A 377 -19.72 -24.70 19.46
N MET A 378 -20.22 -23.76 18.66
CA MET A 378 -21.60 -23.30 18.71
C MET A 378 -22.59 -24.32 18.15
N PHE A 379 -22.32 -24.89 16.97
CA PHE A 379 -23.28 -25.77 16.29
C PHE A 379 -23.20 -27.23 16.75
N LEU A 380 -22.00 -27.74 17.05
CA LEU A 380 -21.80 -29.15 17.39
C LEU A 380 -21.47 -29.36 18.87
N GLY A 381 -21.21 -28.29 19.64
CA GLY A 381 -20.65 -28.40 20.99
C GLY A 381 -19.24 -29.02 21.00
N MET A 382 -18.58 -29.09 19.84
CA MET A 382 -17.28 -29.74 19.69
C MET A 382 -16.16 -28.79 20.09
N SER A 383 -15.21 -29.30 20.85
CA SER A 383 -14.00 -28.61 21.27
C SER A 383 -12.75 -29.37 20.80
N VAL A 384 -11.58 -28.75 20.97
CA VAL A 384 -10.28 -29.41 20.72
C VAL A 384 -10.16 -30.73 21.50
N LEU A 385 -10.77 -30.82 22.69
CA LEU A 385 -10.81 -32.06 23.47
C LEU A 385 -11.60 -33.15 22.75
N THR A 386 -12.78 -32.84 22.20
CA THR A 386 -13.58 -33.82 21.45
C THR A 386 -12.86 -34.32 20.18
N ILE A 387 -12.12 -33.44 19.48
CA ILE A 387 -11.29 -33.84 18.33
C ILE A 387 -10.16 -34.76 18.77
N THR A 388 -9.51 -34.44 19.90
CA THR A 388 -8.43 -35.25 20.47
C THR A 388 -8.96 -36.65 20.84
N GLU A 389 -10.12 -36.74 21.48
CA GLU A 389 -10.76 -38.01 21.84
C GLU A 389 -11.10 -38.86 20.60
N LEU A 390 -11.71 -38.26 19.57
CA LEU A 390 -11.97 -38.92 18.29
C LEU A 390 -10.68 -39.43 17.63
N SER A 391 -9.62 -38.63 17.62
CA SER A 391 -8.32 -39.03 17.05
C SER A 391 -7.68 -40.20 17.82
N MET A 392 -7.79 -40.21 19.15
CA MET A 392 -7.32 -41.33 19.98
C MET A 392 -8.16 -42.60 19.74
N TYR A 393 -9.46 -42.45 19.54
CA TYR A 393 -10.33 -43.57 19.20
C TYR A 393 -9.98 -44.16 17.83
N PHE A 394 -9.84 -43.32 16.80
CA PHE A 394 -9.46 -43.77 15.45
C PHE A 394 -8.07 -44.39 15.39
N SER A 395 -7.09 -43.81 16.09
CA SER A 395 -5.74 -44.39 16.15
C SER A 395 -5.73 -45.75 16.86
N LYS A 396 -6.50 -45.94 17.93
CA LYS A 396 -6.71 -47.26 18.55
C LYS A 396 -7.38 -48.24 17.58
N LEU A 397 -8.39 -47.78 16.84
CA LEU A 397 -9.10 -48.61 15.87
C LEU A 397 -8.16 -49.05 14.73
N LEU A 398 -7.42 -48.11 14.14
CA LEU A 398 -6.37 -48.38 13.15
C LEU A 398 -5.29 -49.32 13.68
N TRP A 399 -4.85 -49.13 14.93
CA TRP A 399 -3.86 -50.01 15.55
C TRP A 399 -4.38 -51.45 15.69
N ILE A 400 -5.65 -51.62 16.08
CA ILE A 400 -6.30 -52.94 16.17
C ILE A 400 -6.44 -53.56 14.77
N ILE A 401 -6.72 -52.75 13.75
CA ILE A 401 -6.79 -53.19 12.36
C ILE A 401 -5.40 -53.62 11.86
N ILE A 402 -4.33 -52.91 12.17
CA ILE A 402 -3.00 -53.23 11.63
C ILE A 402 -2.31 -54.36 12.42
N SER A 403 -2.50 -54.44 13.75
CA SER A 403 -1.78 -55.40 14.59
C SER A 403 -2.56 -56.70 14.83
N LYS A 404 -2.21 -57.77 14.11
CA LYS A 404 -2.73 -59.14 14.36
C LYS A 404 -2.48 -59.61 15.81
N LYS A 405 -1.30 -59.29 16.36
CA LYS A 405 -0.90 -59.63 17.74
C LYS A 405 -1.83 -59.02 18.79
N ARG A 406 -2.32 -57.80 18.55
CA ARG A 406 -3.25 -57.10 19.46
C ARG A 406 -4.68 -57.63 19.35
N ARG A 407 -5.12 -58.05 18.15
CA ARG A 407 -6.41 -58.74 17.98
C ARG A 407 -6.45 -60.06 18.75
N GLU A 408 -5.37 -60.85 18.69
CA GLU A 408 -5.25 -62.08 19.48
C GLU A 408 -5.22 -61.83 20.98
N TYR A 409 -4.53 -60.78 21.44
CA TYR A 409 -4.54 -60.36 22.84
C TYR A 409 -5.95 -59.99 23.33
N LEU A 410 -6.69 -59.19 22.55
CA LEU A 410 -8.07 -58.79 22.88
C LEU A 410 -9.02 -60.00 22.90
N TYR A 411 -8.86 -60.95 21.96
CA TYR A 411 -9.64 -62.19 21.95
C TYR A 411 -9.37 -63.04 23.21
N LYS A 412 -8.10 -63.24 23.56
CA LYS A 412 -7.69 -63.96 24.79
C LYS A 412 -8.16 -63.27 26.08
N LYS A 413 -8.20 -61.93 26.09
CA LYS A 413 -8.72 -61.17 27.23
C LYS A 413 -10.23 -61.38 27.38
N LYS A 414 -10.99 -61.29 26.28
CA LYS A 414 -12.45 -61.49 26.28
C LYS A 414 -12.84 -62.91 26.71
N THR A 415 -12.10 -63.93 26.27
CA THR A 415 -12.34 -65.32 26.72
C THR A 415 -12.06 -65.49 28.22
N LYS A 416 -11.03 -64.83 28.76
CA LYS A 416 -10.73 -64.87 30.20
C LYS A 416 -11.78 -64.12 31.04
N GLU A 417 -12.28 -62.99 30.56
CA GLU A 417 -13.37 -62.25 31.24
C GLU A 417 -14.66 -63.07 31.26
N GLN A 418 -15.06 -63.68 30.13
CA GLN A 418 -16.22 -64.59 30.10
C GLN A 418 -16.07 -65.81 31.01
N GLU A 419 -14.86 -66.35 31.13
CA GLU A 419 -14.58 -67.46 32.04
C GLU A 419 -14.65 -67.02 33.51
N ARG A 420 -14.22 -65.79 33.81
CA ARG A 420 -14.34 -65.20 35.15
C ARG A 420 -15.80 -64.93 35.52
N ASP A 421 -16.59 -64.39 34.59
CA ASP A 421 -18.01 -64.11 34.81
C ASP A 421 -18.81 -65.39 35.02
N LYS A 422 -18.54 -66.45 34.23
CA LYS A 422 -19.12 -67.79 34.47
C LYS A 422 -18.75 -68.37 35.83
N LYS A 423 -17.48 -68.23 36.25
CA LYS A 423 -17.05 -68.69 37.59
C LYS A 423 -17.75 -67.91 38.71
N ILE A 424 -17.94 -66.60 38.54
CA ILE A 424 -18.71 -65.79 39.49
C ILE A 424 -20.17 -66.25 39.52
N GLU A 425 -20.78 -66.51 38.36
CA GLU A 425 -22.16 -66.98 38.24
C GLU A 425 -22.35 -68.38 38.85
N GLU A 426 -21.39 -69.28 38.66
CA GLU A 426 -21.35 -70.61 39.31
C GLU A 426 -21.25 -70.49 40.83
N VAL A 427 -20.36 -69.64 41.35
CA VAL A 427 -20.21 -69.42 42.80
C VAL A 427 -21.46 -68.78 43.40
N VAL A 428 -22.09 -67.82 42.73
CA VAL A 428 -23.35 -67.19 43.17
C VAL A 428 -24.49 -68.21 43.17
N THR A 429 -24.53 -69.10 42.18
CA THR A 429 -25.53 -70.18 42.08
C THR A 429 -25.29 -71.25 43.15
N GLU A 430 -24.05 -71.56 43.47
CA GLU A 430 -23.71 -72.51 44.53
C GLU A 430 -24.07 -71.93 45.92
N ILE A 431 -23.80 -70.64 46.15
CA ILE A 431 -24.20 -69.93 47.38
C ILE A 431 -25.73 -69.87 47.52
N SER A 432 -26.46 -69.66 46.42
CA SER A 432 -27.94 -69.64 46.46
C SER A 432 -28.51 -71.04 46.75
N LEU A 433 -27.92 -72.11 46.20
CA LEU A 433 -28.26 -73.51 46.53
C LEU A 433 -27.92 -73.86 47.99
N PHE A 434 -26.81 -73.35 48.52
CA PHE A 434 -26.48 -73.48 49.95
C PHE A 434 -27.46 -72.73 50.85
N ARG A 435 -28.02 -71.60 50.40
CA ARG A 435 -29.05 -70.85 51.14
C ARG A 435 -30.39 -71.60 51.19
N PHE A 436 -30.69 -72.47 50.22
CA PHE A 436 -31.87 -73.36 50.26
C PHE A 436 -31.68 -74.63 51.09
N ARG A 437 -30.44 -74.99 51.45
CA ARG A 437 -30.16 -76.20 52.24
C ARG A 437 -29.53 -75.86 53.59
N LYS A 438 -30.34 -75.32 54.49
CA LYS A 438 -30.06 -75.40 55.93
C LYS A 438 -31.30 -75.22 56.82
N GLU A 439 -31.97 -76.33 57.11
CA GLU A 439 -32.22 -76.68 58.51
C GLU A 439 -30.95 -77.39 59.03
N GLY A 440 -30.48 -77.03 60.23
CA GLY A 440 -29.42 -77.77 60.94
C GLY A 440 -28.12 -77.01 61.18
N THR A 441 -27.89 -76.63 62.43
CA THR A 441 -26.70 -75.98 63.00
C THR A 441 -25.44 -76.85 62.88
N GLY A 442 -24.69 -76.69 61.79
CA GLY A 442 -23.34 -77.29 61.65
C GLY A 442 -22.39 -76.67 60.60
N SER A 443 -22.88 -75.92 59.59
CA SER A 443 -22.05 -75.57 58.42
C SER A 443 -21.22 -74.26 58.45
N MET A 444 -20.88 -73.68 59.60
CA MET A 444 -20.11 -72.41 59.62
C MET A 444 -18.59 -72.58 59.40
N ILE A 445 -18.05 -73.79 59.56
CA ILE A 445 -16.61 -74.06 59.44
C ILE A 445 -16.19 -74.33 57.98
N ARG A 446 -17.08 -74.90 57.16
CA ARG A 446 -16.78 -75.20 55.73
C ARG A 446 -16.86 -73.96 54.83
N LEU A 447 -17.73 -72.99 55.15
CA LEU A 447 -17.87 -71.73 54.41
C LEU A 447 -16.62 -70.83 54.56
N LYS A 448 -16.01 -70.81 55.76
CA LYS A 448 -14.75 -70.09 55.99
C LYS A 448 -13.57 -70.67 55.21
N GLY A 449 -13.58 -71.99 54.93
CA GLY A 449 -12.55 -72.65 54.13
C GLY A 449 -12.61 -72.32 52.63
N LEU A 450 -13.81 -72.19 52.06
CA LEU A 450 -14.00 -71.84 50.64
C LEU A 450 -13.74 -70.36 50.37
N VAL A 451 -14.12 -69.47 51.29
CA VAL A 451 -13.84 -68.02 51.18
C VAL A 451 -12.35 -67.69 51.34
N ALA A 452 -11.59 -68.51 52.08
CA ALA A 452 -10.14 -68.30 52.28
C ALA A 452 -9.28 -68.64 51.06
N GLN A 453 -9.81 -69.36 50.05
CA GLN A 453 -9.05 -69.70 48.84
C GLN A 453 -9.13 -68.63 47.75
N HIS A 454 -10.00 -67.62 47.85
CA HIS A 454 -10.14 -66.55 46.87
C HIS A 454 -10.14 -65.18 47.57
N PRO A 455 -8.96 -64.57 47.81
CA PRO A 455 -8.90 -63.19 48.29
C PRO A 455 -9.40 -62.27 47.18
N ILE A 456 -10.57 -61.66 47.39
CA ILE A 456 -11.04 -60.53 46.59
C ILE A 456 -10.13 -59.36 46.97
N GLN A 457 -9.15 -59.04 46.13
CA GLN A 457 -8.51 -57.73 46.18
C GLN A 457 -9.54 -56.70 45.71
N PRO A 458 -9.85 -55.66 46.52
CA PRO A 458 -10.73 -54.59 46.09
C PRO A 458 -10.05 -53.79 44.98
N THR A 459 -10.66 -53.73 43.80
CA THR A 459 -10.30 -52.74 42.78
C THR A 459 -11.37 -51.65 42.73
N SER A 460 -10.93 -50.48 43.21
CA SER A 460 -11.49 -49.13 43.09
C SER A 460 -12.59 -48.69 44.09
N PRO A 461 -12.55 -47.44 44.58
CA PRO A 461 -13.38 -46.95 45.70
C PRO A 461 -14.78 -46.45 45.29
N SER A 462 -15.15 -46.51 44.01
CA SER A 462 -16.32 -45.79 43.48
C SER A 462 -17.64 -46.56 43.52
N GLU A 463 -17.66 -47.82 43.95
CA GLU A 463 -18.88 -48.65 44.01
C GLU A 463 -19.41 -48.86 45.43
N LEU A 464 -18.68 -48.43 46.47
CA LEU A 464 -19.14 -48.51 47.86
C LEU A 464 -20.18 -47.42 48.21
N ASP A 465 -20.10 -46.25 47.58
CA ASP A 465 -20.94 -45.08 47.92
C ASP A 465 -22.40 -45.24 47.46
N ILE A 466 -22.64 -45.92 46.34
CA ILE A 466 -23.97 -46.02 45.72
C ILE A 466 -24.90 -46.94 46.53
N ALA A 467 -24.33 -47.99 47.14
CA ALA A 467 -25.08 -48.91 48.00
C ALA A 467 -25.37 -48.31 49.39
N GLN A 468 -24.53 -47.39 49.87
CA GLN A 468 -24.75 -46.67 51.12
C GLN A 468 -25.78 -45.55 50.97
N LEU A 469 -25.74 -44.81 49.85
CA LEU A 469 -26.70 -43.75 49.51
C LEU A 469 -28.15 -44.26 49.34
N ALA A 470 -28.31 -45.40 48.67
CA ALA A 470 -29.63 -46.02 48.46
C ALA A 470 -30.27 -46.53 49.76
N TRP A 471 -29.48 -46.85 50.79
CA TRP A 471 -29.97 -47.29 52.09
C TRP A 471 -30.41 -46.12 52.98
N THR A 472 -29.75 -44.96 52.84
CA THR A 472 -30.11 -43.72 53.55
C THR A 472 -31.35 -43.03 52.99
N GLU A 473 -31.56 -43.04 51.66
CA GLU A 473 -32.77 -42.45 51.04
C GLU A 473 -34.06 -43.22 51.39
N ALA A 474 -33.97 -44.52 51.64
CA ALA A 474 -35.12 -45.34 52.03
C ALA A 474 -35.58 -45.08 53.47
N GLN A 475 -34.73 -44.52 54.35
CA GLN A 475 -35.08 -44.21 55.75
C GLN A 475 -35.64 -42.79 55.95
N GLN A 476 -35.46 -41.88 54.99
CA GLN A 476 -35.79 -40.45 55.17
C GLN A 476 -37.19 -40.04 54.68
N ASN A 477 -37.88 -40.89 53.91
CA ASN A 477 -39.19 -40.60 53.32
C ASN A 477 -40.42 -40.98 54.19
N GLN A 478 -40.24 -41.14 55.51
CA GLN A 478 -41.32 -41.55 56.42
C GLN A 478 -41.82 -40.49 57.42
N ASN A 479 -41.46 -39.21 57.29
CA ASN A 479 -42.07 -38.13 58.10
C ASN A 479 -42.25 -36.83 57.30
N SER A 480 -43.51 -36.36 57.25
CA SER A 480 -44.01 -35.02 56.87
C SER A 480 -43.33 -33.90 57.69
N GLU A 481 -43.27 -32.61 57.34
CA GLU A 481 -44.29 -31.65 56.87
C GLU A 481 -43.61 -30.27 56.57
N ILE A 482 -44.26 -29.38 55.79
CA ILE A 482 -43.82 -28.01 55.38
C ILE A 482 -44.26 -26.97 56.45
N PRO A 483 -43.49 -25.90 56.79
CA PRO A 483 -43.82 -24.53 56.33
C PRO A 483 -42.67 -23.49 56.16
N GLU A 484 -43.02 -22.41 55.45
CA GLU A 484 -42.28 -21.20 55.06
C GLU A 484 -41.99 -20.16 56.19
N ILE A 485 -40.82 -19.50 56.06
CA ILE A 485 -40.46 -18.06 56.15
C ILE A 485 -40.83 -17.25 57.43
N ILE A 486 -39.82 -16.58 58.04
CA ILE A 486 -39.70 -15.12 58.33
C ILE A 486 -38.45 -14.80 59.21
N THR A 487 -37.53 -14.03 58.59
CA THR A 487 -36.66 -12.89 59.00
C THR A 487 -35.92 -12.74 60.34
N ASP A 488 -34.69 -12.20 60.17
CA ASP A 488 -33.89 -11.27 61.00
C ASP A 488 -33.24 -11.75 62.31
N ASP A 489 -31.91 -11.82 62.35
CA ASP A 489 -31.07 -10.69 62.83
C ASP A 489 -29.56 -11.04 62.72
N CYS A 490 -28.78 -10.25 61.96
CA CYS A 490 -27.33 -10.13 62.12
C CYS A 490 -26.78 -8.94 61.31
N ASN A 491 -26.30 -7.92 62.00
CA ASN A 491 -25.38 -6.90 61.50
C ASN A 491 -24.16 -6.81 62.46
N PRO A 492 -22.98 -6.34 62.03
CA PRO A 492 -21.75 -7.12 62.13
C PRO A 492 -20.65 -6.31 62.85
N ARG A 493 -19.61 -6.96 63.39
CA ARG A 493 -18.31 -6.28 63.58
C ARG A 493 -17.15 -7.24 63.37
N LYS A 494 -16.22 -6.77 62.53
CA LYS A 494 -14.82 -7.20 62.28
C LYS A 494 -14.55 -8.25 61.18
N ILE A 495 -14.66 -7.76 59.94
CA ILE A 495 -13.62 -7.68 58.88
C ILE A 495 -12.41 -8.64 58.98
N ASN A 496 -12.31 -9.53 57.99
CA ASN A 496 -11.19 -9.61 57.04
C ASN A 496 -11.65 -10.31 55.76
N GLY A 497 -11.93 -9.53 54.71
CA GLY A 497 -12.38 -10.01 53.41
C GLY A 497 -11.65 -9.29 52.28
N GLY A 498 -11.23 -10.07 51.29
CA GLY A 498 -11.12 -9.62 49.90
C GLY A 498 -12.22 -10.33 49.13
N VAL A 499 -13.28 -9.61 48.77
CA VAL A 499 -14.39 -10.13 47.96
C VAL A 499 -14.09 -9.84 46.50
N ASN A 500 -14.21 -10.88 45.68
CA ASN A 500 -13.96 -10.87 44.24
C ASN A 500 -15.09 -10.13 43.50
N GLU A 501 -14.82 -8.92 43.02
CA GLU A 501 -15.76 -8.06 42.27
C GLU A 501 -16.36 -8.74 41.03
N GLN A 502 -15.68 -9.76 40.47
CA GLN A 502 -16.19 -10.51 39.31
C GLN A 502 -17.41 -11.38 39.63
N ALA A 503 -17.50 -11.94 40.83
CA ALA A 503 -18.64 -12.77 41.23
C ALA A 503 -19.90 -11.92 41.46
N LEU A 504 -19.73 -10.70 41.97
CA LEU A 504 -20.80 -9.73 42.18
C LEU A 504 -21.32 -9.12 40.87
N ALA A 505 -20.46 -8.96 39.87
CA ALA A 505 -20.87 -8.53 38.53
C ALA A 505 -21.68 -9.62 37.80
N GLN A 506 -21.26 -10.89 37.90
CA GLN A 506 -21.97 -12.02 37.28
C GLN A 506 -23.35 -12.27 37.90
N LEU A 507 -23.48 -12.09 39.21
CA LEU A 507 -24.77 -12.20 39.90
C LEU A 507 -25.74 -11.07 39.52
N ARG A 508 -25.26 -9.83 39.33
CA ARG A 508 -26.11 -8.72 38.84
C ARG A 508 -26.59 -8.96 37.41
N GLN A 509 -25.71 -9.46 36.53
CA GLN A 509 -26.06 -9.77 35.14
C GLN A 509 -27.08 -10.91 35.01
N MET A 510 -27.02 -11.90 35.90
CA MET A 510 -28.04 -12.97 35.96
C MET A 510 -29.39 -12.44 36.46
N HIS A 511 -29.38 -11.54 37.43
CA HIS A 511 -30.61 -10.94 37.97
C HIS A 511 -31.33 -10.07 36.93
N GLU A 512 -30.57 -9.30 36.14
CA GLU A 512 -31.12 -8.42 35.09
C GLU A 512 -31.75 -9.23 33.94
N LYS A 513 -31.12 -10.34 33.53
CA LYS A 513 -31.67 -11.26 32.52
C LYS A 513 -32.94 -11.99 32.98
N LEU A 514 -33.05 -12.28 34.28
CA LEU A 514 -34.25 -12.90 34.86
C LEU A 514 -35.43 -11.92 34.93
N ASP A 515 -35.17 -10.63 35.12
CA ASP A 515 -36.19 -9.59 35.13
C ASP A 515 -36.67 -9.23 33.71
N ASP A 516 -35.78 -9.27 32.71
CA ASP A 516 -36.18 -9.11 31.29
C ASP A 516 -37.02 -10.29 30.79
N TYR A 517 -36.66 -11.52 31.15
CA TYR A 517 -37.45 -12.72 30.83
C TYR A 517 -38.85 -12.70 31.49
N ARG A 518 -38.96 -12.11 32.70
CA ARG A 518 -40.25 -11.92 33.39
C ARG A 518 -41.10 -10.80 32.78
N LYS A 519 -40.50 -9.77 32.20
CA LYS A 519 -41.20 -8.70 31.47
C LYS A 519 -41.74 -9.20 30.12
N GLU A 520 -40.95 -9.97 29.38
CA GLU A 520 -41.34 -10.54 28.07
C GLU A 520 -42.49 -11.56 28.20
N LYS A 521 -42.50 -12.34 29.30
CA LYS A 521 -43.60 -13.28 29.59
C LYS A 521 -44.89 -12.59 30.06
N ARG A 522 -44.84 -11.34 30.51
CA ARG A 522 -46.02 -10.53 30.88
C ARG A 522 -46.60 -9.71 29.73
N SER A 523 -45.88 -9.49 28.63
CA SER A 523 -46.42 -8.79 27.46
C SER A 523 -47.13 -9.70 26.45
N ASN A 524 -46.89 -11.02 26.48
CA ASN A 524 -47.46 -11.98 25.50
C ASN A 524 -48.78 -12.66 25.94
N THR A 525 -49.43 -12.17 27.00
CA THR A 525 -50.77 -12.63 27.43
C THR A 525 -51.72 -11.45 27.68
N GLY A 526 -51.78 -10.52 26.72
CA GLY A 526 -52.72 -9.41 26.73
C GLY A 526 -52.99 -8.87 25.33
N ASP A 527 -54.25 -8.92 24.95
CA ASP A 527 -54.92 -8.20 23.86
C ASP A 527 -54.82 -8.69 22.40
N SER A 528 -55.88 -9.42 22.04
CA SER A 528 -56.52 -9.44 20.75
C SER A 528 -57.15 -8.08 20.40
N GLY A 529 -56.81 -7.49 19.25
CA GLY A 529 -57.74 -6.59 18.55
C GLY A 529 -57.15 -5.37 17.82
N ARG A 530 -57.55 -5.24 16.55
CA ARG A 530 -57.55 -4.06 15.64
C ARG A 530 -56.29 -3.74 14.80
N ASN A 531 -56.43 -4.06 13.51
CA ASN A 531 -56.00 -3.23 12.36
C ASN A 531 -56.62 -1.81 12.45
N PRO A 532 -56.01 -0.72 11.89
CA PRO A 532 -55.91 -0.56 10.42
C PRO A 532 -54.75 0.28 9.83
N THR A 533 -54.76 0.33 8.49
CA THR A 533 -54.25 1.32 7.50
C THR A 533 -52.77 1.34 7.09
N SER A 534 -52.52 0.78 5.90
CA SER A 534 -52.00 1.52 4.72
C SER A 534 -53.00 1.39 3.58
#